data_AF-A0A5N8YJX9-F1
#
_entry.id   AF-A0A5N8YJX9-F1
#
_cell.length_a   1.000
_cell.length_b   1.000
_cell.length_c   1.000
_cell.angle_alpha   90.00
_cell.angle_beta   90.00
_cell.angle_gamma   90.00
#
_symmetry.space_group_name_H-M   'P 1'
#
loop_
_entity.id
_entity.type
_entity.pdbx_description
1 polymer ?
#
loop_
_entity_poly.entity_id
_entity_poly.type
_entity_poly.pdbx_seq_one_letter_code
_entity_poly.pdbx_strand_id
1 'polypeptide(L)' 'MKSFLSHLECTSCGELFSHDQVIGTCTNCGKVLFARYDLASARTHVNPHDFIKRQPSMWRFFELMPVMDESNIVSLGEGG' A
#
# COMPACT_ATOMS: atom_id res chain seq x y z
N MET A 1 -5.03 11.89 3.99
CA MET A 1 -5.60 10.52 3.97
C MET A 1 -4.67 9.55 4.70
N LYS A 2 -5.04 8.29 4.97
CA LYS A 2 -4.17 7.28 5.62
C LYS A 2 -4.02 6.06 4.73
N SER A 3 -2.79 5.58 4.52
CA SER A 3 -2.52 4.27 3.90
C SER A 3 -2.78 3.13 4.87
N PHE A 4 -3.37 2.04 4.37
CA PHE A 4 -3.59 0.79 5.13
C PHE A 4 -2.51 -0.26 4.88
N LEU A 5 -1.39 0.11 4.24
CA LEU A 5 -0.22 -0.76 4.18
C LEU A 5 0.20 -1.16 5.59
N SER A 6 0.30 -2.46 5.84
CA SER A 6 0.57 -3.03 7.16
C SER A 6 2.02 -3.50 7.25
N HIS A 7 2.41 -4.42 6.37
CA HIS A 7 3.73 -5.06 6.40
C HIS A 7 4.03 -5.70 5.03
N LEU A 8 5.24 -6.20 4.88
CA LEU A 8 5.62 -7.08 3.78
C LEU A 8 5.67 -8.52 4.28
N GLU A 9 5.15 -9.46 3.50
CA GLU A 9 5.14 -10.89 3.86
C GLU A 9 5.83 -11.71 2.77
N CYS A 10 6.71 -12.62 3.16
CA CYS A 10 7.31 -13.54 2.20
C CYS A 10 6.29 -14.52 1.65
N THR A 11 6.18 -14.58 0.32
CA THR A 11 5.24 -15.46 -0.38
C THR A 11 5.54 -16.95 -0.25
N SER A 12 6.74 -17.31 0.22
CA SER A 12 7.17 -18.71 0.34
C SER A 12 7.28 -19.21 1.77
N CYS A 13 7.76 -18.39 2.71
CA CYS A 13 7.99 -18.81 4.10
C CYS A 13 7.11 -18.08 5.14
N GLY A 14 6.34 -17.07 4.72
CA GLY A 14 5.45 -16.31 5.62
C GLY A 14 6.15 -15.34 6.56
N GLU A 15 7.49 -15.20 6.48
CA GLU A 15 8.23 -14.23 7.30
C GLU A 15 7.72 -12.80 7.07
N LEU A 16 7.57 -12.05 8.16
CA LEU A 16 7.02 -10.70 8.16
C LEU A 16 8.14 -9.67 8.26
N PHE A 17 8.05 -8.63 7.44
CA PHE A 17 8.99 -7.53 7.40
C PHE A 17 8.23 -6.21 7.50
N SER A 18 8.87 -5.22 8.12
CA SER A 18 8.28 -3.89 8.19
C SER A 18 8.23 -3.25 6.79
N HIS A 19 7.17 -2.47 6.53
CA HIS A 19 6.99 -1.75 5.28
C HIS A 19 7.82 -0.46 5.21
N ASP A 20 8.41 -0.02 6.32
CA ASP A 20 9.26 1.17 6.43
C ASP A 20 10.74 0.89 6.15
N GLN A 21 11.10 -0.36 5.82
CA GLN A 21 12.47 -0.77 5.53
C GLN A 21 12.67 -0.96 4.03
N VAL A 22 13.85 -0.53 3.53
CA VAL A 22 14.28 -0.83 2.17
C VAL A 22 14.74 -2.29 2.14
N ILE A 23 13.90 -3.16 1.56
CA ILE A 23 14.15 -4.59 1.46
C ILE A 23 13.80 -5.08 0.04
N GLY A 24 14.72 -5.83 -0.57
CA GLY A 24 14.52 -6.38 -1.92
C GLY A 24 13.77 -7.71 -1.91
N THR A 25 14.40 -8.74 -1.37
CA THR A 25 13.83 -10.08 -1.22
C THR A 25 13.85 -10.51 0.25
N CYS A 26 13.14 -11.59 0.56
CA CYS A 26 13.16 -12.18 1.89
C CYS A 26 14.60 -12.52 2.31
N THR A 27 15.06 -11.96 3.43
CA THR A 27 16.42 -12.19 3.93
C THR A 27 16.63 -13.62 4.46
N ASN A 28 15.55 -14.36 4.71
CA ASN A 28 15.61 -15.75 5.17
C ASN A 28 15.72 -16.76 4.00
N CYS A 29 14.90 -16.62 2.95
CA CYS A 29 14.81 -17.63 1.88
C CYS A 29 15.02 -17.09 0.44
N GLY A 30 15.27 -15.78 0.28
CA GLY A 30 15.55 -15.15 -1.00
C GLY A 30 14.35 -14.99 -1.95
N LYS A 31 13.13 -15.32 -1.51
CA LYS A 31 11.89 -15.22 -2.33
C LYS A 31 11.23 -13.84 -2.22
N VAL A 32 10.24 -13.63 -3.09
CA VAL A 32 9.50 -12.36 -3.22
C VAL A 32 8.73 -12.02 -1.95
N LEU A 33 8.66 -10.72 -1.65
CA LEU A 33 7.84 -10.15 -0.57
C LEU A 33 6.60 -9.47 -1.17
N PHE A 34 5.43 -9.72 -0.60
CA PHE A 34 4.18 -9.05 -0.98
C PHE A 34 3.80 -7.99 0.05
N ALA A 35 3.33 -6.85 -0.43
CA ALA A 35 2.68 -5.85 0.41
C ALA A 35 1.34 -6.38 0.94
N ARG A 36 1.15 -6.30 2.25
CA ARG A 36 -0.08 -6.70 2.95
C ARG A 36 -0.76 -5.49 3.54
N TYR A 37 -2.08 -5.49 3.51
CA TYR A 37 -2.91 -4.36 3.91
C TYR A 37 -3.84 -4.77 5.05
N ASP A 38 -4.10 -3.85 5.98
CA ASP A 38 -5.17 -4.00 6.97
C ASP A 38 -6.52 -3.76 6.30
N LEU A 39 -7.00 -4.76 5.57
CA LEU A 39 -8.25 -4.71 4.84
C LEU A 39 -9.47 -4.65 5.77
N ALA A 40 -9.34 -5.13 7.00
CA ALA A 40 -10.41 -5.04 8.00
C ALA A 40 -10.65 -3.58 8.38
N SER A 41 -9.58 -2.84 8.70
CA SER A 41 -9.68 -1.41 8.96
C SER A 41 -10.00 -0.61 7.69
N ALA A 42 -9.47 -0.98 6.53
CA ALA A 42 -9.81 -0.28 5.28
C ALA A 42 -11.30 -0.37 4.98
N ARG A 43 -11.91 -1.55 5.16
CA ARG A 43 -13.34 -1.78 4.94
C ARG A 43 -14.25 -0.91 5.82
N THR A 44 -13.81 -0.57 7.04
CA THR A 44 -14.61 0.25 7.96
C THR A 44 -14.46 1.75 7.72
N HIS A 45 -13.34 2.19 7.13
CA HIS A 45 -13.03 3.62 6.98
C HIS A 45 -13.15 4.12 5.54
N VAL A 46 -13.12 3.24 4.54
CA VAL A 46 -13.09 3.62 3.13
C VAL A 46 -14.36 3.15 2.44
N ASN A 47 -15.10 4.09 1.85
CA ASN A 47 -16.20 3.78 0.97
C ASN A 47 -15.70 3.72 -0.50
N PRO A 48 -15.79 2.57 -1.19
CA PRO A 48 -15.34 2.45 -2.57
C PRO A 48 -15.99 3.42 -3.55
N HIS A 49 -17.21 3.88 -3.27
CA HIS A 49 -17.90 4.86 -4.12
C HIS A 49 -17.24 6.25 -4.10
N ASP A 50 -16.45 6.57 -3.07
CA ASP A 50 -15.76 7.85 -3.01
C ASP A 50 -14.59 7.92 -3.99
N PHE A 51 -14.03 6.79 -4.41
CA PHE A 51 -12.95 6.76 -5.41
C PHE A 51 -13.37 7.37 -6.75
N ILE A 52 -14.63 7.22 -7.15
CA ILE A 52 -15.16 7.74 -8.41
C ILE A 52 -15.36 9.26 -8.33
N LYS A 53 -15.60 9.81 -7.14
CA LYS A 53 -15.82 11.24 -6.92
C LYS A 53 -14.51 12.05 -6.88
N ARG A 54 -13.39 11.38 -6.65
CA ARG A 54 -12.05 11.99 -6.59
C ARG A 54 -11.54 12.30 -8.00
N GLN A 55 -10.55 13.20 -8.07
CA GLN A 55 -9.86 13.49 -9.33
C GLN A 55 -9.36 12.18 -9.98
N PRO A 56 -9.58 11.98 -11.29
CA PRO A 56 -9.01 10.86 -12.02
C PRO A 56 -7.48 10.87 -11.93
N SER A 57 -6.93 9.94 -11.15
CA SER A 57 -5.50 9.69 -11.00
C SER A 57 -5.30 8.36 -10.27
N MET A 58 -4.07 7.85 -10.23
CA MET A 58 -3.71 6.71 -9.39
C MET A 58 -3.92 7.03 -7.88
N TRP A 59 -3.71 8.28 -7.49
CA TRP A 59 -3.85 8.75 -6.10
C TRP A 59 -5.29 8.76 -5.58
N ARG A 60 -6.29 8.56 -6.43
CA ARG A 60 -7.67 8.37 -5.97
C ARG A 60 -7.82 7.17 -5.03
N PHE A 61 -6.87 6.24 -5.05
CA PHE A 61 -6.78 5.07 -4.17
C PHE A 61 -5.71 5.23 -3.09
N PHE A 62 -5.42 6.46 -2.61
CA PHE A 62 -4.35 6.76 -1.66
C PHE A 62 -4.25 5.76 -0.49
N GLU A 63 -5.40 5.32 0.02
CA GLU A 63 -5.49 4.38 1.14
C GLU A 63 -4.84 3.00 0.85
N LEU A 64 -4.60 2.67 -0.42
CA LEU A 64 -3.93 1.45 -0.89
C LEU A 64 -2.53 1.72 -1.45
N MET A 65 -2.09 2.97 -1.51
CA MET A 65 -0.77 3.34 -2.02
C MET A 65 0.29 3.23 -0.91
N PRO A 66 1.55 2.90 -1.24
CA PRO A 66 2.63 2.75 -0.27
C PRO A 66 3.23 4.10 0.17
N VAL A 67 2.38 5.09 0.42
CA VAL A 67 2.76 6.43 0.88
C VAL A 67 2.04 6.72 2.19
N MET A 68 2.81 6.95 3.26
CA MET A 68 2.27 7.13 4.61
C MET A 68 1.85 8.58 4.89
N ASP A 69 2.54 9.54 4.29
CA ASP A 69 2.28 10.97 4.40
C ASP A 69 1.96 11.54 3.02
N GLU A 70 0.79 12.15 2.90
CA GLU A 70 0.27 12.75 1.67
C GLU A 70 1.18 13.84 1.11
N SER A 71 1.96 14.52 1.96
CA SER A 71 2.94 15.54 1.53
C SER A 71 4.11 14.95 0.72
N ASN A 72 4.34 13.64 0.79
CA ASN A 72 5.37 12.93 0.03
C ASN A 72 4.87 12.46 -1.35
N ILE A 73 3.63 12.76 -1.73
CA ILE A 73 3.12 12.43 -3.06
C ILE A 73 3.87 13.27 -4.11
N VAL A 74 4.49 12.58 -5.05
CA VAL A 74 4.97 13.17 -6.30
C VAL A 74 4.15 12.52 -7.42
N SER A 75 3.39 13.33 -8.17
CA SER A 75 2.55 12.85 -9.27
C SER A 75 2.98 13.48 -10.59
N LEU A 76 2.86 12.69 -11.66
CA LEU A 76 3.04 13.10 -13.04
C LEU A 76 1.73 13.04 -13.84
N GLY A 77 0.59 12.93 -13.16
CA GLY A 77 -0.73 12.80 -13.81
C GLY A 77 -1.06 11.38 -14.27
N GLU A 78 -0.43 10.36 -13.68
CA GLU A 78 -0.68 8.95 -13.98
C GLU A 78 -2.05 8.45 -13.47
N GLY A 79 -2.59 7.42 -14.13
CA GLY A 79 -3.82 6.74 -13.69
C GLY A 79 -5.15 7.36 -14.16
N GLY A 80 -5.11 8.18 -15.23
CA GLY A 80 -6.27 8.60 -16.01
C GLY A 80 -6.20 10.05 -16.47
#